data_AF-A0A952RIC6-F1
#
_entry.id   AF-A0A952RIC6-F1
#
_cell.length_a   1.000
_cell.length_b   1.000
_cell.length_c   1.000
_cell.angle_alpha   90.00
_cell.angle_beta   90.00
_cell.angle_gamma   90.00
#
_symmetry.space_group_name_H-M   'P 1'
#
loop_
_entity.id
_entity.type
_entity.pdbx_description
1 polymer ?
#
loop_
_entity_poly.entity_id
_entity_poly.type
_entity_poly.pdbx_seq_one_letter_code
_entity_poly.pdbx_strand_id
1 'polypeptide(L)'
;MTKRSLLLASSSLGLLLAIPGHAAAAPSNPFDPPLRDLVPTAAVVDAPDFIPGEIVVDVKDDLSDAEIEALGRELHVSLRDNSPGVKDDGNIEIADVAPGEMAAVMARLAADPRVEGVEPAAVAQMYWAPNDPKYSEQWHMTRAGAETAWEYACGQGVTVAVVDTGVACYDEGGFMKGTDLAGTTCVGGYNFVGKNEIAADDQGHGTHVAGTIAQTTNNGIGVAGLAHCAKLMPVKVLSARGWGTMADVAEGIRWAADHGAQVINLSLGSSQKSPVVEKAVTHAYKKGVIVVAAAGNSGRSVGYPAGYPGVIAVSATDKNDNIAWFSSRGPEVAIGAPGVGVTQQTICESGKNKCEVWGTFNGTSMASPHVAGAAALLVGQGVTDPDAVKATLQGTATPKEDKNLFGAGILEAGKATQKTHWAHVVIRLAALAAIAAVVVRRIKQKGGKLEKGSGKVAGALLGSVGLLPFLPLVGIPARIGGARVFAELAMKPLGEWTLLLSPAIHKWLPLASALPVFALTALMFGNKHLRPVIGGLALGTAALCAQIGISGETWFAMGPFMLRVWCAVNVVLCMALARLALDAKKA
;
A
#
# COMPACT_ATOMS: atom_id res chain seq x y z
N MET A 1 -59.48 29.37 -35.48
CA MET A 1 -58.91 28.97 -34.17
C MET A 1 -57.41 29.25 -34.21
N THR A 2 -57.04 30.54 -34.09
CA THR A 2 -56.40 31.16 -32.91
C THR A 2 -55.04 30.56 -32.57
N LYS A 3 -53.92 31.28 -32.66
CA LYS A 3 -53.65 32.66 -33.13
C LYS A 3 -52.12 32.81 -33.14
N ARG A 4 -51.57 33.28 -34.27
CA ARG A 4 -50.50 34.30 -34.42
C ARG A 4 -49.09 34.00 -33.86
N SER A 5 -47.98 34.43 -34.47
CA SER A 5 -47.70 35.14 -35.73
C SER A 5 -46.21 35.50 -35.76
N LEU A 6 -45.59 35.34 -36.95
CA LEU A 6 -44.61 36.23 -37.62
C LEU A 6 -43.28 36.58 -36.89
N LEU A 7 -42.15 36.96 -37.51
CA LEU A 7 -41.71 37.46 -38.83
C LEU A 7 -40.21 37.06 -38.97
N LEU A 8 -39.72 36.64 -40.16
CA LEU A 8 -38.74 37.35 -41.04
C LEU A 8 -37.51 38.00 -40.36
N ALA A 9 -36.32 38.16 -40.94
CA ALA A 9 -35.56 37.67 -42.10
C ALA A 9 -34.26 38.53 -42.10
N SER A 10 -33.09 37.92 -42.37
CA SER A 10 -31.83 38.46 -42.97
C SER A 10 -31.64 40.00 -43.09
N SER A 11 -30.48 40.62 -42.81
CA SER A 11 -29.12 40.32 -43.30
C SER A 11 -28.06 41.30 -42.72
N SER A 12 -26.81 40.81 -42.59
CA SER A 12 -25.52 41.47 -42.95
C SER A 12 -24.81 42.50 -42.04
N LEU A 13 -23.49 42.24 -41.95
CA LEU A 13 -22.30 43.12 -41.76
C LEU A 13 -21.82 43.46 -40.33
N GLY A 14 -20.55 43.11 -40.06
CA GLY A 14 -19.78 43.62 -38.91
C GLY A 14 -18.44 42.89 -38.72
N LEU A 15 -17.35 43.52 -39.18
CA LEU A 15 -15.97 43.05 -39.26
C LEU A 15 -15.20 43.24 -37.93
N LEU A 16 -14.26 42.31 -37.65
CA LEU A 16 -13.05 42.32 -36.78
C LEU A 16 -13.02 43.11 -35.45
N LEU A 17 -12.61 42.43 -34.37
CA LEU A 17 -11.39 42.75 -33.58
C LEU A 17 -11.09 41.60 -32.60
N ALA A 18 -9.83 41.16 -32.57
CA ALA A 18 -9.32 40.10 -31.71
C ALA A 18 -8.62 40.69 -30.47
N ILE A 19 -8.95 40.21 -29.25
CA ILE A 19 -8.04 40.12 -28.08
C ILE A 19 -8.55 38.97 -27.15
N PRO A 20 -7.76 38.41 -26.20
CA PRO A 20 -7.45 36.99 -26.06
C PRO A 20 -8.41 36.24 -25.11
N GLY A 21 -8.77 35.01 -25.46
CA GLY A 21 -9.59 34.14 -24.63
C GLY A 21 -8.85 33.65 -23.39
N HIS A 22 -9.18 34.21 -22.23
CA HIS A 22 -8.98 33.56 -20.94
C HIS A 22 -9.84 32.28 -20.90
N ALA A 23 -9.19 31.13 -20.74
CA ALA A 23 -9.88 29.87 -20.48
C ALA A 23 -10.61 29.96 -19.14
N ALA A 24 -11.94 30.00 -19.19
CA ALA A 24 -12.80 29.92 -18.02
C ALA A 24 -12.59 28.56 -17.33
N ALA A 25 -12.22 28.62 -16.06
CA ALA A 25 -12.18 27.47 -15.17
C ALA A 25 -13.58 26.83 -15.06
N ALA A 26 -13.63 25.50 -15.13
CA ALA A 26 -14.84 24.72 -14.87
C ALA A 26 -15.38 25.01 -13.45
N PRO A 27 -16.71 25.03 -13.24
CA PRO A 27 -17.30 25.38 -11.96
C PRO A 27 -16.94 24.33 -10.90
N SER A 28 -16.40 24.80 -9.78
CA SER A 28 -16.11 24.01 -8.59
C SER A 28 -17.40 23.50 -7.94
N ASN A 29 -17.41 22.21 -7.62
CA ASN A 29 -18.51 21.54 -6.95
C ASN A 29 -18.55 22.00 -5.47
N PRO A 30 -19.64 22.59 -4.95
CA PRO A 30 -19.65 23.26 -3.64
C PRO A 30 -19.70 22.31 -2.42
N PHE A 31 -19.32 21.04 -2.58
CA PHE A 31 -19.36 20.02 -1.53
C PHE A 31 -18.03 19.28 -1.30
N ASP A 32 -16.90 19.77 -1.82
CA ASP A 32 -15.57 19.32 -1.38
C ASP A 32 -15.14 20.12 -0.14
N PRO A 33 -15.20 19.58 1.09
CA PRO A 33 -14.47 20.18 2.19
C PRO A 33 -12.95 20.06 1.93
N PRO A 34 -12.12 21.00 2.39
CA PRO A 34 -10.67 20.90 2.27
C PRO A 34 -10.16 19.83 3.24
N LEU A 35 -10.25 18.55 2.84
CA LEU A 35 -9.63 17.42 3.56
C LEU A 35 -8.14 17.27 3.21
N ARG A 36 -7.60 18.14 2.34
CA ARG A 36 -6.17 18.15 1.97
C ARG A 36 -5.24 18.54 3.12
N ASP A 37 -5.75 19.23 4.15
CA ASP A 37 -4.90 19.82 5.20
C ASP A 37 -5.09 19.17 6.60
N LEU A 38 -5.88 18.09 6.71
CA LEU A 38 -6.20 17.44 8.00
C LEU A 38 -5.40 16.15 8.27
N VAL A 39 -4.58 15.71 7.32
CA VAL A 39 -3.50 14.78 7.62
C VAL A 39 -2.35 15.68 8.08
N PRO A 40 -1.88 15.60 9.33
CA PRO A 40 -0.55 16.09 9.59
C PRO A 40 0.32 15.34 8.59
N THR A 41 0.89 16.05 7.63
CA THR A 41 2.24 15.70 7.21
C THR A 41 3.01 15.76 8.51
N ALA A 42 3.03 14.66 9.26
CA ALA A 42 4.21 14.31 10.01
C ALA A 42 5.26 14.42 8.91
N ALA A 43 5.95 15.56 8.87
CA ALA A 43 7.30 15.55 8.39
C ALA A 43 7.86 14.31 9.08
N VAL A 44 8.12 13.27 8.30
CA VAL A 44 9.27 12.45 8.59
C VAL A 44 10.32 13.52 8.77
N VAL A 45 10.64 13.83 10.03
CA VAL A 45 11.74 14.73 10.30
C VAL A 45 12.88 13.85 9.83
N ASP A 46 13.27 14.03 8.56
CA ASP A 46 14.41 13.33 8.00
C ASP A 46 15.49 13.55 9.05
N ALA A 47 15.94 12.44 9.66
CA ALA A 47 17.04 12.56 10.59
C ALA A 47 18.15 13.25 9.79
N PRO A 48 18.73 14.34 10.30
CA PRO A 48 19.68 15.10 9.53
C PRO A 48 20.81 14.15 9.09
N ASP A 49 21.35 14.35 7.90
CA ASP A 49 22.41 13.48 7.36
C ASP A 49 23.60 13.37 8.34
N PHE A 50 23.78 14.37 9.20
CA PHE A 50 24.74 14.43 10.31
C PHE A 50 24.20 15.24 11.49
N ILE A 51 24.79 15.09 12.67
CA ILE A 51 24.47 15.85 13.89
C ILE A 51 25.11 17.26 13.79
N PRO A 52 24.33 18.36 13.76
CA PRO A 52 24.89 19.70 13.67
C PRO A 52 25.74 20.03 14.90
N GLY A 53 26.98 20.47 14.68
CA GLY A 53 27.93 20.81 15.74
C GLY A 53 28.77 19.65 16.25
N GLU A 54 28.64 18.45 15.69
CA GLU A 54 29.49 17.30 16.03
C GLU A 54 30.33 16.86 14.82
N ILE A 55 31.63 16.65 15.04
CA ILE A 55 32.60 16.15 14.07
C ILE A 55 33.20 14.86 14.62
N VAL A 56 33.25 13.81 13.80
CA VAL A 56 33.99 12.58 14.10
C VAL A 56 35.44 12.80 13.70
N VAL A 57 36.35 12.50 14.62
CA VAL A 57 37.80 12.64 14.45
C VAL A 57 38.43 11.28 14.73
N ASP A 58 38.93 10.65 13.69
CA ASP A 58 39.73 9.45 13.76
C ASP A 58 41.19 9.87 13.96
N VAL A 59 41.74 9.62 15.15
CA VAL A 59 43.14 9.96 15.47
C VAL A 59 43.98 8.69 15.51
N LYS A 60 45.28 8.81 15.30
CA LYS A 60 46.17 7.66 15.24
C LYS A 60 46.05 6.77 16.47
N ASP A 61 45.99 5.46 16.24
CA ASP A 61 45.85 4.42 17.26
C ASP A 61 47.01 4.37 18.27
N ASP A 62 48.18 4.96 17.92
CA ASP A 62 49.35 4.99 18.81
C ASP A 62 49.37 6.16 19.80
N LEU A 63 48.37 7.05 19.74
CA LEU A 63 48.23 8.18 20.67
C LEU A 63 47.62 7.73 21.99
N SER A 64 48.20 8.22 23.10
CA SER A 64 47.63 8.06 24.44
C SER A 64 46.53 9.09 24.73
N ASP A 65 45.62 8.78 25.66
CA ASP A 65 44.57 9.69 26.14
C ASP A 65 45.11 11.11 26.46
N ALA A 66 46.31 11.20 27.05
CA ALA A 66 46.96 12.48 27.38
C ALA A 66 47.43 13.27 26.14
N GLU A 67 47.84 12.58 25.08
CA GLU A 67 48.25 13.17 23.81
C GLU A 67 47.03 13.62 22.99
N ILE A 68 45.93 12.87 23.06
CA ILE A 68 44.63 13.25 22.46
C ILE A 68 44.07 14.49 23.15
N GLU A 69 44.12 14.55 24.49
CA GLU A 69 43.73 15.76 25.22
C GLU A 69 44.63 16.96 24.87
N ALA A 70 45.94 16.72 24.67
CA ALA A 70 46.87 17.77 24.27
C ALA A 70 46.56 18.28 22.85
N LEU A 71 46.27 17.37 21.92
CA LEU A 71 45.81 17.68 20.56
C LEU A 71 44.55 18.56 20.60
N GLY A 72 43.54 18.21 21.40
CA GLY A 72 42.33 19.03 21.57
C GLY A 72 42.65 20.44 22.08
N ARG A 73 43.54 20.58 23.08
CA ARG A 73 43.97 21.88 23.59
C ARG A 73 44.74 22.71 22.54
N GLU A 74 45.66 22.08 21.82
CA GLU A 74 46.47 22.71 20.77
C GLU A 74 45.63 23.20 19.59
N LEU A 75 44.65 22.38 19.20
CA LEU A 75 43.72 22.71 18.12
C LEU A 75 42.48 23.44 18.62
N HIS A 76 42.44 23.90 19.87
CA HIS A 76 41.31 24.66 20.44
C HIS A 76 39.94 24.01 20.15
N VAL A 77 39.85 22.70 20.36
CA VAL A 77 38.62 21.91 20.17
C VAL A 77 38.48 20.92 21.32
N SER A 78 37.25 20.75 21.81
CA SER A 78 36.96 19.75 22.84
C SER A 78 36.84 18.40 22.15
N LEU A 79 37.77 17.48 22.44
CA LEU A 79 37.69 16.09 22.00
C LEU A 79 37.17 15.24 23.16
N ARG A 80 36.15 14.44 22.88
CA ARG A 80 35.62 13.45 23.82
C ARG A 80 35.63 12.07 23.17
N ASP A 81 36.11 11.10 23.93
CA ASP A 81 36.14 9.71 23.48
C ASP A 81 34.71 9.24 23.16
N ASN A 82 34.52 8.74 21.93
CA ASN A 82 33.24 8.22 21.48
C ASN A 82 32.84 6.92 22.20
N SER A 83 33.82 6.11 22.60
CA SER A 83 33.59 4.79 23.21
C SER A 83 34.47 4.52 24.44
N PRO A 84 34.26 5.24 25.57
CA PRO A 84 35.10 5.11 26.79
C PRO A 84 35.17 3.72 27.44
N GLY A 85 34.32 2.79 26.99
CA GLY A 85 34.28 1.40 27.45
C GLY A 85 34.94 0.38 26.53
N VAL A 86 35.49 0.79 25.38
CA VAL A 86 36.12 -0.09 24.37
C VAL A 86 37.51 0.46 24.07
N LYS A 87 38.58 -0.24 24.47
CA LYS A 87 39.97 0.26 24.40
C LYS A 87 40.87 -0.42 23.36
N ASP A 88 40.34 -1.42 22.64
CA ASP A 88 41.10 -2.19 21.69
C ASP A 88 40.55 -1.91 20.29
N ASP A 89 41.23 -1.07 19.50
CA ASP A 89 41.17 -1.04 18.01
C ASP A 89 40.56 0.21 17.33
N GLY A 90 40.57 1.40 17.97
CA GLY A 90 40.39 2.68 17.26
C GLY A 90 40.22 3.91 18.15
N ASN A 91 41.08 4.93 18.01
CA ASN A 91 40.94 6.20 18.73
C ASN A 91 39.95 7.14 17.99
N ILE A 92 38.65 6.88 18.18
CA ILE A 92 37.58 7.72 17.61
C ILE A 92 37.09 8.75 18.63
N GLU A 93 37.34 10.02 18.34
CA GLU A 93 36.94 11.16 19.14
C GLU A 93 35.76 11.92 18.52
N ILE A 94 34.95 12.57 19.35
CA ILE A 94 33.95 13.53 18.90
C ILE A 94 34.39 14.94 19.28
N ALA A 95 34.41 15.83 18.29
CA ALA A 95 34.63 17.25 18.45
C ALA A 95 33.30 18.02 18.51
N ASP A 96 33.00 18.63 19.67
CA ASP A 96 31.83 19.49 19.85
C ASP A 96 32.18 20.94 19.45
N VAL A 97 31.49 21.49 18.44
CA VAL A 97 31.76 22.81 17.84
C VAL A 97 30.47 23.58 17.54
N ALA A 98 30.57 24.90 17.35
CA ALA A 98 29.45 25.67 16.83
C ALA A 98 29.13 25.24 15.37
N PRO A 99 27.85 25.03 14.98
CA PRO A 99 27.50 24.57 13.62
C PRO A 99 28.08 25.42 12.48
N GLY A 100 28.23 26.73 12.68
CA GLY A 100 28.84 27.64 11.71
C GLY A 100 30.36 27.54 11.57
N GLU A 101 31.04 26.84 12.49
CA GLU A 101 32.50 26.72 12.55
C GLU A 101 32.99 25.34 12.11
N MET A 102 32.07 24.38 11.88
CA MET A 102 32.41 22.98 11.54
C MET A 102 33.40 22.88 10.39
N ALA A 103 33.17 23.59 9.28
CA ALA A 103 34.05 23.52 8.11
C ALA A 103 35.49 23.99 8.41
N ALA A 104 35.65 25.05 9.22
CA ALA A 104 36.95 25.57 9.59
C ALA A 104 37.68 24.65 10.56
N VAL A 105 36.95 24.08 11.54
CA VAL A 105 37.52 23.14 12.51
C VAL A 105 37.91 21.82 11.84
N MET A 106 37.08 21.29 10.94
CA MET A 106 37.41 20.09 10.17
C MET A 106 38.67 20.29 9.32
N ALA A 107 38.82 21.45 8.65
CA ALA A 107 40.01 21.74 7.86
C ALA A 107 41.29 21.82 8.71
N ARG A 108 41.19 22.33 9.95
CA ARG A 108 42.30 22.38 10.91
C ARG A 108 42.67 20.99 11.42
N LEU A 109 41.68 20.18 11.78
CA LEU A 109 41.88 18.79 12.24
C LEU A 109 42.50 17.94 11.12
N ALA A 110 41.98 18.02 9.90
CA ALA A 110 42.48 17.26 8.75
C ALA A 110 43.91 17.66 8.31
N ALA A 111 44.42 18.80 8.76
CA ALA A 111 45.78 19.25 8.48
C ALA A 111 46.81 18.79 9.52
N ASP A 112 46.37 18.24 10.67
CA ASP A 112 47.27 17.77 11.72
C ASP A 112 47.74 16.32 11.44
N PRO A 113 49.05 16.03 11.49
CA PRO A 113 49.59 14.70 11.16
C PRO A 113 49.20 13.60 12.16
N ARG A 114 48.54 13.92 13.27
CA ARG A 114 48.02 12.98 14.27
C ARG A 114 46.59 12.51 13.97
N VAL A 115 45.92 13.14 13.02
CA VAL A 115 44.54 12.85 12.64
C VAL A 115 44.54 12.05 11.33
N GLU A 116 43.86 10.91 11.32
CA GLU A 116 43.75 10.00 10.16
C GLU A 116 42.47 10.24 9.35
N GLY A 117 41.40 10.66 10.02
CA GLY A 117 40.10 10.93 9.40
C GLY A 117 39.33 12.04 10.12
N VAL A 118 38.60 12.84 9.34
CA VAL A 118 37.70 13.87 9.87
C VAL A 118 36.46 13.96 9.01
N GLU A 119 35.30 13.83 9.63
CA GLU A 119 34.01 13.95 8.94
C GLU A 119 32.91 14.49 9.86
N PRO A 120 31.82 15.06 9.33
CA PRO A 120 30.63 15.36 10.13
C PRO A 120 30.11 14.07 10.79
N ALA A 121 29.57 14.19 12.02
CA ALA A 121 29.00 13.04 12.71
C ALA A 121 27.72 12.53 12.02
N ALA A 122 27.89 11.66 11.03
CA ALA A 122 26.79 11.12 10.23
C ALA A 122 25.80 10.32 11.10
N VAL A 123 24.50 10.46 10.83
CA VAL A 123 23.48 9.71 11.57
C VAL A 123 23.26 8.36 10.90
N ALA A 124 23.67 7.29 11.57
CA ALA A 124 23.31 5.93 11.16
C ALA A 124 21.81 5.70 11.41
N GLN A 125 21.06 5.41 10.35
CA GLN A 125 19.65 5.03 10.44
C GLN A 125 19.52 3.50 10.38
N MET A 126 18.63 2.95 11.22
CA MET A 126 18.27 1.53 11.16
C MET A 126 17.25 1.31 10.03
N TYR A 127 17.73 1.02 8.82
CA TYR A 127 16.88 0.56 7.72
C TYR A 127 16.56 -0.92 7.94
N TRP A 128 15.27 -1.25 8.02
CA TRP A 128 14.86 -2.64 7.92
C TRP A 128 14.88 -3.06 6.46
N ALA A 129 15.77 -3.98 6.12
CA ALA A 129 15.76 -4.70 4.85
C ALA A 129 15.42 -6.18 5.12
N PRO A 130 14.72 -6.86 4.20
CA PRO A 130 14.43 -8.26 4.36
C PRO A 130 15.72 -9.10 4.29
N ASN A 131 15.74 -10.27 4.93
CA ASN A 131 16.96 -11.10 5.04
C ASN A 131 17.28 -11.93 3.78
N ASP A 132 16.57 -11.67 2.69
CA ASP A 132 16.62 -12.37 1.42
C ASP A 132 17.93 -12.01 0.67
N PRO A 133 18.83 -12.98 0.40
CA PRO A 133 20.20 -12.72 -0.06
C PRO A 133 20.35 -11.91 -1.35
N LYS A 134 19.33 -11.91 -2.22
CA LYS A 134 19.32 -11.17 -3.50
C LYS A 134 18.46 -9.91 -3.45
N TYR A 135 17.98 -9.49 -2.29
CA TYR A 135 17.20 -8.24 -2.17
C TYR A 135 17.98 -7.01 -2.65
N SER A 136 19.30 -6.98 -2.45
CA SER A 136 20.18 -5.93 -2.99
C SER A 136 20.19 -5.85 -4.53
N GLU A 137 19.79 -6.92 -5.23
CA GLU A 137 19.60 -6.95 -6.69
C GLU A 137 18.21 -6.43 -7.11
N GLN A 138 17.30 -6.21 -6.17
CA GLN A 138 15.92 -5.77 -6.41
C GLN A 138 15.73 -4.26 -6.20
N TRP A 139 16.50 -3.46 -6.94
CA TRP A 139 16.33 -1.99 -6.97
C TRP A 139 14.87 -1.56 -7.19
N HIS A 140 14.11 -2.38 -7.92
CA HIS A 140 12.70 -2.18 -8.26
C HIS A 140 11.79 -2.18 -7.02
N MET A 141 12.09 -2.98 -5.99
CA MET A 141 11.35 -3.01 -4.73
C MET A 141 11.60 -1.75 -3.91
N THR A 142 12.87 -1.38 -3.74
CA THR A 142 13.24 -0.13 -3.06
C THR A 142 12.60 1.06 -3.77
N ARG A 143 12.69 1.12 -5.10
CA ARG A 143 12.09 2.22 -5.88
C ARG A 143 10.57 2.26 -5.75
N ALA A 144 9.89 1.13 -5.72
CA ALA A 144 8.45 1.09 -5.50
C ALA A 144 8.05 1.48 -4.07
N GLY A 145 9.00 1.68 -3.16
CA GLY A 145 8.75 2.03 -1.76
C GLY A 145 8.32 0.83 -0.90
N ALA A 146 8.84 -0.37 -1.21
CA ALA A 146 8.47 -1.61 -0.53
C ALA A 146 8.75 -1.57 0.98
N GLU A 147 9.94 -1.10 1.39
CA GLU A 147 10.35 -1.04 2.81
C GLU A 147 9.40 -0.22 3.66
N THR A 148 9.09 1.00 3.21
CA THR A 148 8.08 1.82 3.87
C THR A 148 6.71 1.15 3.83
N ALA A 149 6.34 0.51 2.72
CA ALA A 149 5.04 -0.14 2.61
C ALA A 149 4.87 -1.27 3.62
N TRP A 150 5.92 -2.07 3.84
CA TRP A 150 5.95 -3.20 4.76
C TRP A 150 5.76 -2.80 6.21
N GLU A 151 6.01 -1.55 6.59
CA GLU A 151 5.69 -1.06 7.93
C GLU A 151 4.18 -0.91 8.17
N TYR A 152 3.41 -0.66 7.12
CA TYR A 152 1.97 -0.38 7.22
C TYR A 152 1.07 -1.53 6.77
N ALA A 153 1.53 -2.37 5.83
CA ALA A 153 0.77 -3.49 5.31
C ALA A 153 1.69 -4.51 4.61
N CYS A 154 1.25 -5.76 4.52
CA CYS A 154 1.90 -6.78 3.68
C CYS A 154 0.93 -7.52 2.74
N GLY A 155 -0.34 -7.12 2.68
CA GLY A 155 -1.35 -7.75 1.82
C GLY A 155 -2.05 -8.96 2.45
N GLN A 156 -1.97 -9.10 3.77
CA GLN A 156 -2.58 -10.20 4.52
C GLN A 156 -4.06 -10.39 4.18
N GLY A 157 -4.43 -11.62 3.82
CA GLY A 157 -5.81 -12.00 3.52
C GLY A 157 -6.30 -11.61 2.12
N VAL A 158 -5.49 -10.93 1.32
CA VAL A 158 -5.82 -10.57 -0.07
C VAL A 158 -5.39 -11.68 -1.01
N THR A 159 -6.23 -12.01 -2.00
CA THR A 159 -5.92 -12.96 -3.07
C THR A 159 -5.70 -12.21 -4.37
N VAL A 160 -4.52 -12.39 -4.95
CA VAL A 160 -4.12 -11.81 -6.24
C VAL A 160 -4.09 -12.92 -7.29
N ALA A 161 -4.95 -12.81 -8.30
CA ALA A 161 -4.92 -13.70 -9.44
C ALA A 161 -3.85 -13.29 -10.44
N VAL A 162 -3.01 -14.25 -10.81
CA VAL A 162 -1.98 -14.11 -11.83
C VAL A 162 -2.49 -14.82 -13.08
N VAL A 163 -3.06 -14.03 -14.00
CA VAL A 163 -3.64 -14.52 -15.26
C VAL A 163 -2.54 -14.53 -16.32
N ASP A 164 -1.83 -15.65 -16.44
CA ASP A 164 -0.52 -15.72 -17.13
C ASP A 164 -0.17 -17.15 -17.64
N THR A 165 1.11 -17.53 -17.70
CA THR A 165 1.62 -18.87 -18.09
C THR A 165 1.45 -19.93 -17.01
N GLY A 166 0.88 -19.59 -15.85
CA GLY A 166 0.85 -20.44 -14.66
C GLY A 166 1.84 -19.95 -13.60
N VAL A 167 1.89 -20.62 -12.45
CA VAL A 167 2.80 -20.26 -11.36
C VAL A 167 3.39 -21.53 -10.75
N ALA A 168 4.66 -21.49 -10.32
CA ALA A 168 5.32 -22.55 -9.55
C ALA A 168 4.76 -22.68 -8.11
N CYS A 169 3.48 -23.05 -8.01
CA CYS A 169 2.69 -23.04 -6.77
C CYS A 169 2.40 -24.44 -6.19
N TYR A 170 2.67 -25.52 -6.93
CA TYR A 170 2.19 -26.86 -6.60
C TYR A 170 3.25 -27.93 -6.92
N ASP A 171 3.31 -28.98 -6.10
CA ASP A 171 4.07 -30.19 -6.34
C ASP A 171 3.16 -31.25 -6.98
N GLU A 172 2.92 -31.15 -8.29
CA GLU A 172 1.99 -32.03 -9.01
C GLU A 172 2.39 -32.21 -10.48
N GLY A 173 2.19 -33.41 -11.06
CA GLY A 173 2.42 -33.65 -12.49
C GLY A 173 3.88 -33.50 -12.95
N GLY A 174 4.83 -33.57 -12.02
CA GLY A 174 6.26 -33.32 -12.27
C GLY A 174 6.68 -31.85 -12.18
N PHE A 175 5.72 -30.95 -11.95
CA PHE A 175 5.98 -29.58 -11.53
C PHE A 175 6.19 -29.51 -10.03
N MET A 176 6.96 -28.53 -9.58
CA MET A 176 7.24 -28.34 -8.16
C MET A 176 7.02 -26.89 -7.74
N LYS A 177 6.62 -26.73 -6.49
CA LYS A 177 6.49 -25.40 -5.89
C LYS A 177 7.88 -24.78 -5.78
N GLY A 178 7.98 -23.51 -6.21
CA GLY A 178 9.24 -22.77 -6.13
C GLY A 178 9.76 -22.72 -4.69
N THR A 179 11.05 -22.95 -4.50
CA THR A 179 11.71 -22.98 -3.19
C THR A 179 11.52 -21.66 -2.46
N ASP A 180 11.71 -20.55 -3.17
CA ASP A 180 11.53 -19.19 -2.64
C ASP A 180 10.04 -18.76 -2.59
N LEU A 181 9.12 -19.57 -3.14
CA LEU A 181 7.66 -19.41 -2.98
C LEU A 181 7.09 -20.30 -1.88
N ALA A 182 7.92 -21.07 -1.16
CA ALA A 182 7.46 -22.08 -0.22
C ALA A 182 6.53 -21.51 0.88
N GLY A 183 6.85 -20.34 1.42
CA GLY A 183 6.03 -19.66 2.44
C GLY A 183 4.83 -18.88 1.87
N THR A 184 4.80 -18.66 0.56
CA THR A 184 3.69 -18.00 -0.11
C THR A 184 2.48 -18.94 -0.21
N THR A 185 1.31 -18.46 0.18
CA THR A 185 0.08 -19.26 0.06
C THR A 185 -0.46 -19.18 -1.36
N CYS A 186 -0.48 -20.30 -2.08
CA CYS A 186 -1.19 -20.41 -3.33
C CYS A 186 -2.57 -21.03 -3.08
N VAL A 187 -3.64 -20.38 -3.54
CA VAL A 187 -5.00 -20.94 -3.50
C VAL A 187 -5.27 -21.75 -4.78
N GLY A 188 -6.42 -22.42 -4.85
CA GLY A 188 -6.82 -23.16 -6.05
C GLY A 188 -6.77 -22.28 -7.31
N GLY A 189 -6.28 -22.85 -8.40
CA GLY A 189 -6.12 -22.20 -9.70
C GLY A 189 -6.84 -22.96 -10.81
N TYR A 190 -6.79 -22.42 -12.03
CA TYR A 190 -7.33 -23.12 -13.21
C TYR A 190 -6.47 -22.89 -14.44
N ASN A 191 -6.33 -23.94 -15.23
CA ASN A 191 -5.57 -23.97 -16.48
C ASN A 191 -6.55 -24.04 -17.65
N PHE A 192 -6.77 -22.90 -18.30
CA PHE A 192 -7.66 -22.79 -19.47
C PHE A 192 -7.05 -23.39 -20.74
N VAL A 193 -5.71 -23.47 -20.81
CA VAL A 193 -5.00 -24.12 -21.93
C VAL A 193 -5.16 -25.65 -21.88
N GLY A 194 -4.90 -26.23 -20.71
CA GLY A 194 -4.97 -27.68 -20.46
C GLY A 194 -6.34 -28.18 -19.98
N LYS A 195 -7.26 -27.27 -19.66
CA LYS A 195 -8.63 -27.52 -19.18
C LYS A 195 -8.69 -28.37 -17.90
N ASN A 196 -7.89 -28.01 -16.92
CA ASN A 196 -7.77 -28.71 -15.64
C ASN A 196 -7.40 -27.73 -14.50
N GLU A 197 -7.33 -28.22 -13.26
CA GLU A 197 -7.02 -27.39 -12.08
C GLU A 197 -5.51 -27.16 -11.87
N ILE A 198 -4.65 -27.78 -12.70
CA ILE A 198 -3.20 -27.71 -12.60
C ILE A 198 -2.70 -26.51 -13.42
N ALA A 199 -2.74 -25.33 -12.79
CA ALA A 199 -2.21 -24.06 -13.34
C ALA A 199 -0.71 -23.88 -13.08
N ALA A 200 0.07 -24.94 -13.28
CA ALA A 200 1.53 -24.92 -13.14
C ALA A 200 2.19 -24.11 -14.26
N ASP A 201 3.31 -23.47 -13.93
CA ASP A 201 4.11 -22.75 -14.92
C ASP A 201 5.03 -23.72 -15.67
N ASP A 202 5.00 -23.63 -17.00
CA ASP A 202 5.86 -24.39 -17.92
C ASP A 202 6.67 -23.45 -18.83
N GLN A 203 6.67 -22.15 -18.55
CA GLN A 203 7.34 -21.12 -19.34
C GLN A 203 8.25 -20.21 -18.49
N GLY A 204 7.81 -19.78 -17.31
CA GLY A 204 8.57 -18.98 -16.35
C GLY A 204 8.10 -17.54 -16.12
N HIS A 205 7.40 -16.95 -17.08
CA HIS A 205 6.92 -15.57 -17.02
C HIS A 205 5.91 -15.37 -15.88
N GLY A 206 4.92 -16.25 -15.76
CA GLY A 206 3.92 -16.17 -14.70
C GLY A 206 4.50 -16.34 -13.30
N THR A 207 5.51 -17.21 -13.12
CA THR A 207 6.23 -17.33 -11.83
C THR A 207 7.01 -16.07 -11.49
N HIS A 208 7.68 -15.45 -12.47
CA HIS A 208 8.39 -14.17 -12.28
C HIS A 208 7.43 -13.05 -11.85
N VAL A 209 6.32 -12.91 -12.58
CA VAL A 209 5.24 -11.97 -12.28
C VAL A 209 4.64 -12.19 -10.88
N ALA A 210 4.37 -13.45 -10.54
CA ALA A 210 3.81 -13.83 -9.25
C ALA A 210 4.75 -13.50 -8.09
N GLY A 211 6.05 -13.73 -8.28
CA GLY A 211 7.07 -13.37 -7.30
C GLY A 211 7.09 -11.87 -7.01
N THR A 212 7.09 -11.02 -8.04
CA THR A 212 7.07 -9.56 -7.83
C THR A 212 5.88 -9.12 -6.98
N ILE A 213 4.74 -9.80 -7.08
CA ILE A 213 3.56 -9.55 -6.25
C ILE A 213 3.77 -10.07 -4.82
N ALA A 214 4.06 -11.36 -4.64
CA ALA A 214 3.95 -12.00 -3.32
C ALA A 214 4.96 -13.14 -3.13
N GLN A 215 6.22 -12.96 -3.53
CA GLN A 215 7.31 -13.85 -3.12
C GLN A 215 7.34 -14.02 -1.60
N THR A 216 7.79 -15.18 -1.13
CA THR A 216 8.11 -15.34 0.29
C THR A 216 9.18 -14.32 0.64
N THR A 217 9.06 -13.65 1.78
CA THR A 217 10.02 -12.62 2.20
C THR A 217 10.41 -12.90 3.64
N ASN A 218 11.67 -12.64 3.98
CA ASN A 218 12.31 -13.00 5.24
C ASN A 218 12.50 -14.51 5.48
N ASN A 219 12.72 -15.27 4.42
CA ASN A 219 12.99 -16.72 4.50
C ASN A 219 14.48 -17.08 4.36
N GLY A 220 15.37 -16.10 4.17
CA GLY A 220 16.80 -16.32 3.93
C GLY A 220 17.13 -16.91 2.55
N ILE A 221 16.21 -16.82 1.59
CA ILE A 221 16.35 -17.38 0.24
C ILE A 221 16.07 -16.27 -0.77
N GLY A 222 16.84 -16.24 -1.85
CA GLY A 222 16.46 -15.50 -3.05
C GLY A 222 16.05 -14.04 -2.84
N VAL A 223 14.82 -13.72 -3.20
CA VAL A 223 14.30 -12.37 -3.44
C VAL A 223 13.01 -12.12 -2.63
N ALA A 224 12.59 -10.86 -2.50
CA ALA A 224 11.37 -10.45 -1.81
C ALA A 224 10.20 -10.15 -2.76
N GLY A 225 8.99 -10.01 -2.22
CA GLY A 225 7.75 -9.68 -2.93
C GLY A 225 7.03 -8.50 -2.29
N LEU A 226 6.38 -7.66 -3.10
CA LEU A 226 5.85 -6.38 -2.59
C LEU A 226 4.70 -6.57 -1.57
N ALA A 227 3.76 -7.47 -1.86
CA ALA A 227 2.67 -7.88 -0.98
C ALA A 227 2.91 -9.31 -0.48
N HIS A 228 4.03 -9.54 0.20
CA HIS A 228 4.52 -10.86 0.61
C HIS A 228 3.60 -11.68 1.56
N CYS A 229 2.52 -11.11 2.09
CA CYS A 229 1.49 -11.84 2.84
C CYS A 229 0.22 -12.13 2.02
N ALA A 230 0.15 -11.66 0.78
CA ALA A 230 -0.96 -11.95 -0.12
C ALA A 230 -0.94 -13.42 -0.56
N LYS A 231 -2.10 -13.91 -0.95
CA LYS A 231 -2.26 -15.23 -1.56
C LYS A 231 -2.21 -15.10 -3.07
N LEU A 232 -1.59 -16.06 -3.74
CA LEU A 232 -1.56 -16.14 -5.19
C LEU A 232 -2.66 -17.08 -5.69
N MET A 233 -3.39 -16.67 -6.73
CA MET A 233 -4.33 -17.51 -7.48
C MET A 233 -3.78 -17.70 -8.90
N PRO A 234 -3.15 -18.83 -9.21
CA PRO A 234 -2.64 -19.12 -10.55
C PRO A 234 -3.78 -19.34 -11.55
N VAL A 235 -3.79 -18.57 -12.64
CA VAL A 235 -4.78 -18.70 -13.72
C VAL A 235 -4.03 -18.81 -15.04
N LYS A 236 -3.83 -20.03 -15.52
CA LYS A 236 -3.04 -20.28 -16.72
C LYS A 236 -3.89 -20.09 -17.97
N VAL A 237 -3.60 -19.03 -18.72
CA VAL A 237 -4.23 -18.69 -20.01
C VAL A 237 -3.22 -18.63 -21.15
N LEU A 238 -1.92 -18.65 -20.84
CA LEU A 238 -0.84 -18.69 -21.82
C LEU A 238 -0.16 -20.08 -21.81
N SER A 239 0.16 -20.58 -23.01
CA SER A 239 0.85 -21.85 -23.22
C SER A 239 2.34 -21.77 -22.84
N ALA A 240 3.04 -22.92 -22.88
CA ALA A 240 4.50 -23.02 -22.72
C ALA A 240 5.32 -22.12 -23.68
N ARG A 241 4.69 -21.61 -24.74
CA ARG A 241 5.31 -20.68 -25.70
C ARG A 241 5.01 -19.21 -25.40
N GLY A 242 4.34 -18.90 -24.29
CA GLY A 242 4.05 -17.53 -23.86
C GLY A 242 2.89 -16.85 -24.61
N TRP A 243 2.04 -17.61 -25.31
CA TRP A 243 0.86 -17.10 -26.01
C TRP A 243 -0.39 -17.92 -25.70
N GLY A 244 -1.56 -17.29 -25.82
CA GLY A 244 -2.87 -17.88 -25.55
C GLY A 244 -3.97 -17.16 -26.31
N THR A 245 -5.21 -17.62 -26.19
CA THR A 245 -6.34 -17.02 -26.91
C THR A 245 -7.02 -15.94 -26.09
N MET A 246 -7.64 -14.96 -26.75
CA MET A 246 -8.47 -13.96 -26.06
C MET A 246 -9.70 -14.58 -25.38
N ALA A 247 -10.11 -15.78 -25.80
CA ALA A 247 -11.18 -16.53 -25.14
C ALA A 247 -10.71 -17.02 -23.77
N ASP A 248 -9.54 -17.68 -23.70
CA ASP A 248 -8.95 -18.16 -22.45
C ASP A 248 -8.69 -17.00 -21.49
N VAL A 249 -8.18 -15.86 -21.99
CA VAL A 249 -7.98 -14.65 -21.19
C VAL A 249 -9.31 -14.15 -20.61
N ALA A 250 -10.36 -14.08 -21.43
CA ALA A 250 -11.67 -13.62 -20.96
C ALA A 250 -12.28 -14.57 -19.92
N GLU A 251 -12.19 -15.88 -20.12
CA GLU A 251 -12.65 -16.87 -19.15
C GLU A 251 -11.83 -16.83 -17.86
N GLY A 252 -10.52 -16.71 -17.96
CA GLY A 252 -9.62 -16.57 -16.81
C GLY A 252 -9.94 -15.36 -15.94
N ILE A 253 -10.18 -14.19 -16.54
CA ILE A 253 -10.59 -12.98 -15.81
C ILE A 253 -11.93 -13.20 -15.07
N ARG A 254 -12.94 -13.77 -15.76
CA ARG A 254 -14.25 -14.03 -15.15
C ARG A 254 -14.14 -15.03 -14.02
N TRP A 255 -13.41 -16.12 -14.25
CA TRP A 255 -13.21 -17.19 -13.28
C TRP A 255 -12.51 -16.67 -12.03
N ALA A 256 -11.41 -15.91 -12.17
CA ALA A 256 -10.70 -15.31 -11.04
C ALA A 256 -11.63 -14.42 -10.18
N ALA A 257 -12.41 -13.55 -10.83
CA ALA A 257 -13.37 -12.69 -10.15
C ALA A 257 -14.51 -13.48 -9.46
N ASP A 258 -14.88 -14.64 -10.00
CA ASP A 258 -15.90 -15.52 -9.45
C ASP A 258 -15.38 -16.37 -8.28
N HIS A 259 -14.07 -16.66 -8.24
CA HIS A 259 -13.41 -17.53 -7.27
C HIS A 259 -12.69 -16.77 -6.14
N GLY A 260 -12.95 -15.47 -6.00
CA GLY A 260 -12.57 -14.69 -4.83
C GLY A 260 -11.24 -13.95 -4.93
N ALA A 261 -10.72 -13.73 -6.14
CA ALA A 261 -9.64 -12.75 -6.33
C ALA A 261 -10.14 -11.33 -6.05
N GLN A 262 -9.37 -10.55 -5.29
CA GLN A 262 -9.61 -9.12 -5.10
C GLN A 262 -8.81 -8.28 -6.09
N VAL A 263 -7.66 -8.79 -6.54
CA VAL A 263 -6.81 -8.16 -7.55
C VAL A 263 -6.54 -9.18 -8.65
N ILE A 264 -6.62 -8.75 -9.91
CA ILE A 264 -6.21 -9.53 -11.08
C ILE A 264 -5.05 -8.79 -11.75
N ASN A 265 -3.92 -9.47 -11.92
CA ASN A 265 -2.80 -8.99 -12.71
C ASN A 265 -2.77 -9.67 -14.08
N LEU A 266 -2.70 -8.86 -15.13
CA LEU A 266 -2.64 -9.27 -16.53
C LEU A 266 -1.35 -8.72 -17.15
N SER A 267 -0.27 -9.48 -17.03
CA SER A 267 1.05 -9.14 -17.60
C SER A 267 1.17 -9.60 -19.05
N LEU A 268 0.09 -9.41 -19.81
CA LEU A 268 -0.12 -9.85 -21.18
C LEU A 268 -0.90 -8.80 -21.94
N GLY A 269 -0.92 -8.90 -23.27
CA GLY A 269 -1.77 -8.04 -24.06
C GLY A 269 -1.74 -8.33 -25.55
N SER A 270 -2.61 -7.61 -26.27
CA SER A 270 -2.76 -7.65 -27.71
C SER A 270 -3.00 -6.24 -28.24
N SER A 271 -2.60 -5.97 -29.49
CA SER A 271 -2.99 -4.74 -30.19
C SER A 271 -4.46 -4.74 -30.61
N GLN A 272 -5.10 -5.91 -30.62
CA GLN A 272 -6.48 -6.09 -31.06
C GLN A 272 -7.46 -5.97 -29.89
N LYS A 273 -8.53 -5.20 -30.09
CA LYS A 273 -9.69 -5.20 -29.20
C LYS A 273 -10.41 -6.55 -29.27
N SER A 274 -10.94 -6.97 -28.13
CA SER A 274 -11.76 -8.16 -27.95
C SER A 274 -12.95 -7.79 -27.06
N PRO A 275 -14.17 -7.68 -27.65
CA PRO A 275 -15.38 -7.39 -26.88
C PRO A 275 -15.67 -8.41 -25.77
N VAL A 276 -15.18 -9.65 -25.92
CA VAL A 276 -15.35 -10.70 -24.90
C VAL A 276 -14.46 -10.43 -23.69
N VAL A 277 -13.22 -9.99 -23.91
CA VAL A 277 -12.30 -9.59 -22.82
C VAL A 277 -12.80 -8.32 -22.15
N GLU A 278 -13.31 -7.34 -22.89
CA GLU A 278 -13.91 -6.12 -22.33
C GLU A 278 -15.09 -6.43 -21.39
N LYS A 279 -15.97 -7.37 -21.80
CA LYS A 279 -17.07 -7.86 -20.94
C LYS A 279 -16.56 -8.59 -19.70
N ALA A 280 -15.46 -9.34 -19.80
CA ALA A 280 -14.83 -10.01 -18.67
C ALA A 280 -14.25 -9.01 -17.66
N VAL A 281 -13.52 -7.99 -18.14
CA VAL A 281 -13.02 -6.87 -17.34
C VAL A 281 -14.17 -6.14 -16.64
N THR A 282 -15.23 -5.81 -17.38
CA THR A 282 -16.42 -5.15 -16.83
C THR A 282 -17.08 -6.00 -15.74
N HIS A 283 -17.11 -7.32 -15.91
CA HIS A 283 -17.64 -8.26 -14.91
C HIS A 283 -16.79 -8.27 -13.63
N ALA A 284 -15.46 -8.32 -13.75
CA ALA A 284 -14.56 -8.24 -12.61
C ALA A 284 -14.71 -6.90 -11.87
N TYR A 285 -14.70 -5.78 -12.59
CA TYR A 285 -14.88 -4.44 -12.04
C TYR A 285 -16.22 -4.30 -11.29
N LYS A 286 -17.33 -4.78 -11.88
CA LYS A 286 -18.66 -4.77 -11.23
C LYS A 286 -18.72 -5.62 -9.96
N LYS A 287 -17.80 -6.57 -9.77
CA LYS A 287 -17.64 -7.35 -8.55
C LYS A 287 -16.69 -6.73 -7.52
N GLY A 288 -16.18 -5.53 -7.79
CA GLY A 288 -15.21 -4.86 -6.92
C GLY A 288 -13.80 -5.40 -7.05
N VAL A 289 -13.49 -6.15 -8.14
CA VAL A 289 -12.16 -6.70 -8.37
C VAL A 289 -11.32 -5.66 -9.10
N ILE A 290 -10.14 -5.37 -8.55
CA ILE A 290 -9.16 -4.45 -9.15
C ILE A 290 -8.45 -5.18 -10.29
N VAL A 291 -8.49 -4.62 -11.50
CA VAL A 291 -7.82 -5.18 -12.67
C VAL A 291 -6.62 -4.32 -13.03
N VAL A 292 -5.42 -4.91 -13.00
CA VAL A 292 -4.16 -4.26 -13.34
C VAL A 292 -3.57 -4.95 -14.57
N ALA A 293 -3.13 -4.18 -15.56
CA ALA A 293 -2.59 -4.74 -16.79
C ALA A 293 -1.41 -3.95 -17.35
N ALA A 294 -0.49 -4.70 -17.98
CA ALA A 294 0.66 -4.16 -18.68
C ALA A 294 0.23 -3.33 -19.91
N ALA A 295 0.76 -2.10 -20.05
CA ALA A 295 0.42 -1.22 -21.16
C ALA A 295 0.81 -1.77 -22.54
N GLY A 296 1.85 -2.61 -22.60
CA GLY A 296 2.39 -3.22 -23.82
C GLY A 296 3.86 -2.87 -24.05
N ASN A 297 4.55 -3.69 -24.86
CA ASN A 297 6.00 -3.60 -25.09
C ASN A 297 6.35 -3.17 -26.53
N SER A 298 5.48 -2.41 -27.18
CA SER A 298 5.63 -2.03 -28.59
C SER A 298 6.21 -0.62 -28.82
N GLY A 299 6.29 0.20 -27.78
CA GLY A 299 6.60 1.63 -27.86
C GLY A 299 5.49 2.47 -28.51
N ARG A 300 4.35 1.86 -28.86
CA ARG A 300 3.20 2.49 -29.56
C ARG A 300 2.04 2.70 -28.59
N SER A 301 0.81 2.79 -29.09
CA SER A 301 -0.40 2.92 -28.28
C SER A 301 -0.51 1.81 -27.23
N VAL A 302 -1.21 2.11 -26.14
CA VAL A 302 -1.60 1.13 -25.12
C VAL A 302 -2.41 0.00 -25.77
N GLY A 303 -2.06 -1.24 -25.43
CA GLY A 303 -2.76 -2.45 -25.89
C GLY A 303 -3.94 -2.85 -25.01
N TYR A 304 -4.57 -3.98 -25.33
CA TYR A 304 -5.68 -4.55 -24.57
C TYR A 304 -5.22 -5.82 -23.83
N PRO A 305 -5.61 -6.01 -22.55
CA PRO A 305 -6.73 -5.36 -21.86
C PRO A 305 -6.44 -4.02 -21.18
N ALA A 306 -5.20 -3.55 -21.12
CA ALA A 306 -4.84 -2.30 -20.42
C ALA A 306 -5.65 -1.07 -20.85
N GLY A 307 -5.96 -0.96 -22.14
CA GLY A 307 -6.75 0.15 -22.68
C GLY A 307 -8.26 0.09 -22.42
N TYR A 308 -8.79 -0.91 -21.69
CA TYR A 308 -10.22 -0.95 -21.35
C TYR A 308 -10.56 -0.07 -20.14
N PRO A 309 -11.76 0.53 -20.11
CA PRO A 309 -12.30 1.15 -18.91
C PRO A 309 -12.32 0.19 -17.72
N GLY A 310 -12.01 0.70 -16.52
CA GLY A 310 -11.93 -0.09 -15.29
C GLY A 310 -10.61 -0.84 -15.09
N VAL A 311 -9.64 -0.71 -16.01
CA VAL A 311 -8.28 -1.28 -15.87
C VAL A 311 -7.29 -0.20 -15.43
N ILE A 312 -6.35 -0.57 -14.58
CA ILE A 312 -5.16 0.22 -14.25
C ILE A 312 -4.06 -0.17 -15.24
N ALA A 313 -3.87 0.63 -16.29
CA ALA A 313 -2.83 0.43 -17.29
C ALA A 313 -1.46 0.89 -16.77
N VAL A 314 -0.46 0.01 -16.84
CA VAL A 314 0.85 0.23 -16.22
C VAL A 314 1.96 0.33 -17.27
N SER A 315 2.67 1.44 -17.29
CA SER A 315 3.86 1.65 -18.13
C SER A 315 5.15 1.29 -17.38
N ALA A 316 6.23 1.02 -18.11
CA ALA A 316 7.49 0.52 -17.54
C ALA A 316 8.56 1.61 -17.46
N THR A 317 9.19 1.73 -16.29
CA THR A 317 10.35 2.62 -16.06
C THR A 317 11.63 1.85 -15.74
N ASP A 318 12.76 2.51 -15.96
CA ASP A 318 14.07 2.02 -15.52
C ASP A 318 14.48 2.58 -14.14
N LYS A 319 15.67 2.19 -13.68
CA LYS A 319 16.24 2.61 -12.40
C LYS A 319 16.50 4.11 -12.25
N ASN A 320 16.48 4.84 -13.36
CA ASN A 320 16.68 6.29 -13.39
C ASN A 320 15.35 7.03 -13.57
N ASP A 321 14.21 6.34 -13.37
CA ASP A 321 12.87 6.87 -13.58
C ASP A 321 12.56 7.34 -15.02
N ASN A 322 13.32 6.84 -15.99
CA ASN A 322 13.02 7.08 -17.39
C ASN A 322 12.03 6.05 -17.90
N ILE A 323 11.16 6.45 -18.83
CA ILE A 323 10.28 5.51 -19.51
C ILE A 323 11.12 4.54 -20.34
N ALA A 324 10.83 3.25 -20.26
CA ALA A 324 11.47 2.25 -21.10
C ALA A 324 11.09 2.49 -22.57
N TRP A 325 12.05 2.41 -23.49
CA TRP A 325 11.82 2.69 -24.91
C TRP A 325 10.70 1.83 -25.53
N PHE A 326 10.57 0.59 -25.05
CA PHE A 326 9.54 -0.37 -25.48
C PHE A 326 8.18 -0.13 -24.82
N SER A 327 8.09 0.67 -23.75
CA SER A 327 6.82 0.87 -23.05
C SER A 327 5.82 1.54 -24.00
N SER A 328 4.69 0.86 -24.18
CA SER A 328 3.52 1.46 -24.82
C SER A 328 3.06 2.67 -24.02
N ARG A 329 2.44 3.61 -24.72
CA ARG A 329 2.14 4.97 -24.30
C ARG A 329 0.79 5.43 -24.84
N GLY A 330 0.13 6.32 -24.15
CA GLY A 330 -1.19 6.83 -24.53
C GLY A 330 -1.98 7.37 -23.34
N PRO A 331 -3.13 8.02 -23.60
CA PRO A 331 -3.96 8.60 -22.56
C PRO A 331 -4.53 7.57 -21.58
N GLU A 332 -4.51 6.27 -21.93
CA GLU A 332 -4.97 5.19 -21.07
C GLU A 332 -4.00 4.86 -19.94
N VAL A 333 -2.71 5.24 -20.04
CA VAL A 333 -1.70 4.96 -19.00
C VAL A 333 -2.15 5.60 -17.68
N ALA A 334 -2.33 4.76 -16.66
CA ALA A 334 -2.77 5.21 -15.35
C ALA A 334 -1.58 5.61 -14.45
N ILE A 335 -0.51 4.82 -14.50
CA ILE A 335 0.68 4.97 -13.65
C ILE A 335 1.88 4.25 -14.28
N GLY A 336 3.09 4.73 -14.05
CA GLY A 336 4.34 4.02 -14.36
C GLY A 336 4.87 3.23 -13.16
N ALA A 337 5.58 2.13 -13.41
CA ALA A 337 6.25 1.35 -12.37
C ALA A 337 7.55 0.71 -12.88
N PRO A 338 8.45 0.27 -11.99
CA PRO A 338 9.69 -0.41 -12.35
C PRO A 338 9.47 -1.61 -13.28
N GLY A 339 10.07 -1.58 -14.47
CA GLY A 339 9.89 -2.64 -15.48
C GLY A 339 11.13 -2.96 -16.30
N VAL A 340 12.31 -2.42 -15.96
CA VAL A 340 13.59 -2.72 -16.62
C VAL A 340 14.58 -3.25 -15.61
N GLY A 341 15.09 -4.46 -15.79
CA GLY A 341 16.04 -5.05 -14.86
C GLY A 341 15.36 -5.52 -13.58
N VAL A 342 14.20 -6.17 -13.69
CA VAL A 342 13.44 -6.68 -12.55
C VAL A 342 13.89 -8.11 -12.26
N THR A 343 14.63 -8.29 -11.18
CA THR A 343 15.11 -9.60 -10.71
C THR A 343 14.06 -10.28 -9.86
N GLN A 344 13.66 -11.51 -10.24
CA GLN A 344 12.74 -12.35 -9.48
C GLN A 344 12.97 -13.85 -9.70
N GLN A 345 12.52 -14.69 -8.76
CA GLN A 345 12.46 -16.14 -8.97
C GLN A 345 11.62 -16.47 -10.20
N THR A 346 12.12 -17.39 -11.02
CA THR A 346 11.42 -18.02 -12.13
C THR A 346 11.91 -19.47 -12.27
N ILE A 347 11.34 -20.20 -13.21
CA ILE A 347 11.64 -21.61 -13.45
C ILE A 347 12.56 -21.79 -14.66
N CYS A 348 13.29 -22.90 -14.69
CA CYS A 348 13.96 -23.43 -15.87
C CYS A 348 13.46 -24.86 -16.17
N GLU A 349 13.94 -25.45 -17.27
CA GLU A 349 13.53 -26.80 -17.71
C GLU A 349 12.00 -27.03 -17.77
N SER A 350 11.25 -25.99 -18.21
CA SER A 350 9.78 -26.01 -18.27
C SER A 350 9.12 -26.36 -16.92
N GLY A 351 9.71 -25.93 -15.80
CA GLY A 351 9.15 -26.08 -14.45
C GLY A 351 9.36 -27.47 -13.85
N LYS A 352 10.24 -28.29 -14.46
CA LYS A 352 10.54 -29.66 -14.03
C LYS A 352 11.89 -29.72 -13.31
N ASN A 353 12.16 -30.87 -12.67
CA ASN A 353 13.44 -31.20 -12.05
C ASN A 353 13.96 -30.22 -10.97
N LYS A 354 13.08 -29.40 -10.38
CA LYS A 354 13.41 -28.32 -9.42
C LYS A 354 14.40 -27.31 -9.99
N CYS A 355 14.39 -27.13 -11.31
CA CYS A 355 15.21 -26.13 -11.95
C CYS A 355 14.59 -24.74 -11.69
N GLU A 356 15.25 -23.94 -10.86
CA GLU A 356 14.84 -22.59 -10.49
C GLU A 356 15.99 -21.61 -10.72
N VAL A 357 15.68 -20.39 -11.13
CA VAL A 357 16.65 -19.31 -11.32
C VAL A 357 16.07 -17.98 -10.83
N TRP A 358 16.93 -17.04 -10.47
CA TRP A 358 16.53 -15.66 -10.18
C TRP A 358 16.84 -14.79 -11.40
N GLY A 359 15.88 -14.75 -12.32
CA GLY A 359 16.02 -14.11 -13.62
C GLY A 359 15.71 -12.61 -13.58
N THR A 360 16.44 -11.84 -14.38
CA THR A 360 16.24 -10.40 -14.54
C THR A 360 15.53 -10.12 -15.86
N PHE A 361 14.28 -9.66 -15.81
CA PHE A 361 13.45 -9.41 -17.00
C PHE A 361 13.15 -7.93 -17.23
N ASN A 362 12.77 -7.62 -18.48
CA ASN A 362 12.36 -6.29 -18.93
C ASN A 362 10.98 -6.38 -19.56
N GLY A 363 10.07 -5.49 -19.17
CA GLY A 363 8.74 -5.40 -19.76
C GLY A 363 7.76 -4.61 -18.91
N THR A 364 6.71 -4.10 -19.54
CA THR A 364 5.50 -3.66 -18.83
C THR A 364 4.83 -4.81 -18.06
N SER A 365 5.10 -6.05 -18.47
CA SER A 365 4.79 -7.28 -17.73
C SER A 365 5.49 -7.37 -16.37
N MET A 366 6.65 -6.73 -16.19
CA MET A 366 7.33 -6.67 -14.89
C MET A 366 6.91 -5.42 -14.10
N ALA A 367 6.42 -4.37 -14.76
CA ALA A 367 5.88 -3.18 -14.10
C ALA A 367 4.48 -3.42 -13.49
N SER A 368 3.57 -4.06 -14.24
CA SER A 368 2.21 -4.40 -13.81
C SER A 368 2.12 -5.09 -12.43
N PRO A 369 2.93 -6.14 -12.12
CA PRO A 369 2.85 -6.81 -10.83
C PRO A 369 3.24 -5.94 -9.64
N HIS A 370 4.08 -4.92 -9.79
CA HIS A 370 4.33 -3.95 -8.71
C HIS A 370 3.05 -3.18 -8.35
N VAL A 371 2.29 -2.74 -9.36
CA VAL A 371 1.03 -2.03 -9.13
C VAL A 371 -0.04 -2.98 -8.57
N ALA A 372 -0.06 -4.24 -9.00
CA ALA A 372 -0.95 -5.26 -8.43
C ALA A 372 -0.61 -5.57 -6.96
N GLY A 373 0.69 -5.65 -6.61
CA GLY A 373 1.14 -5.77 -5.23
C GLY A 373 0.74 -4.56 -4.39
N ALA A 374 0.95 -3.34 -4.88
CA ALA A 374 0.52 -2.12 -4.21
C ALA A 374 -1.01 -2.06 -4.02
N ALA A 375 -1.79 -2.48 -5.01
CA ALA A 375 -3.24 -2.62 -4.88
C ALA A 375 -3.61 -3.63 -3.79
N ALA A 376 -2.92 -4.78 -3.72
CA ALA A 376 -3.15 -5.77 -2.68
C ALA A 376 -2.83 -5.25 -1.27
N LEU A 377 -1.78 -4.43 -1.12
CA LEU A 377 -1.46 -3.76 0.14
C LEU A 377 -2.62 -2.83 0.60
N LEU A 378 -3.15 -2.01 -0.32
CA LEU A 378 -4.28 -1.11 -0.04
C LEU A 378 -5.58 -1.87 0.28
N VAL A 379 -5.88 -2.96 -0.45
CA VAL A 379 -7.01 -3.85 -0.15
C VAL A 379 -6.87 -4.42 1.27
N GLY A 380 -5.65 -4.80 1.68
CA GLY A 380 -5.37 -5.26 3.05
C GLY A 380 -5.58 -4.19 4.12
N GLN A 381 -5.62 -2.90 3.75
CA GLN A 381 -5.96 -1.78 4.62
C GLN A 381 -7.45 -1.37 4.54
N GLY A 382 -8.28 -2.10 3.79
CA GLY A 382 -9.73 -1.86 3.71
C GLY A 382 -10.16 -0.94 2.56
N VAL A 383 -9.23 -0.47 1.73
CA VAL A 383 -9.52 0.24 0.48
C VAL A 383 -9.81 -0.81 -0.60
N THR A 384 -11.09 -1.13 -0.78
CA THR A 384 -11.54 -2.27 -1.60
C THR A 384 -12.31 -1.86 -2.84
N ASP A 385 -12.72 -0.59 -2.94
CA ASP A 385 -13.33 -0.06 -4.16
C ASP A 385 -12.27 0.14 -5.26
N PRO A 386 -12.47 -0.39 -6.49
CA PRO A 386 -11.48 -0.26 -7.56
C PRO A 386 -11.11 1.17 -7.92
N ASP A 387 -12.05 2.11 -7.89
CA ASP A 387 -11.78 3.50 -8.20
C ASP A 387 -11.00 4.16 -7.06
N ALA A 388 -11.34 3.84 -5.81
CA ALA A 388 -10.60 4.31 -4.64
C ALA A 388 -9.15 3.79 -4.61
N VAL A 389 -8.92 2.51 -4.94
CA VAL A 389 -7.56 1.95 -5.06
C VAL A 389 -6.78 2.69 -6.14
N LYS A 390 -7.36 2.85 -7.33
CA LYS A 390 -6.73 3.58 -8.44
C LYS A 390 -6.41 5.02 -8.04
N ALA A 391 -7.36 5.73 -7.43
CA ALA A 391 -7.19 7.13 -7.01
C ALA A 391 -6.10 7.28 -5.95
N THR A 392 -6.00 6.36 -4.99
CA THR A 392 -4.95 6.36 -3.97
C THR A 392 -3.58 6.16 -4.59
N LEU A 393 -3.42 5.15 -5.46
CA LEU A 393 -2.15 4.89 -6.15
C LEU A 393 -1.71 6.08 -7.01
N GLN A 394 -2.63 6.67 -7.77
CA GLN A 394 -2.35 7.84 -8.60
C GLN A 394 -2.05 9.10 -7.77
N GLY A 395 -2.75 9.28 -6.65
CA GLY A 395 -2.62 10.44 -5.78
C GLY A 395 -1.36 10.46 -4.91
N THR A 396 -0.61 9.35 -4.84
CA THR A 396 0.65 9.25 -4.11
C THR A 396 1.86 8.97 -5.01
N ALA A 397 1.64 8.77 -6.32
CA ALA A 397 2.69 8.56 -7.28
C ALA A 397 3.67 9.75 -7.32
N THR A 398 4.95 9.46 -7.56
CA THR A 398 5.96 10.50 -7.81
C THR A 398 5.67 11.15 -9.16
N PRO A 399 5.26 12.44 -9.21
CA PRO A 399 4.74 13.05 -10.44
C PRO A 399 5.77 13.09 -11.57
N LYS A 400 5.27 12.97 -12.81
CA LYS A 400 6.03 13.17 -14.05
C LYS A 400 5.20 14.01 -15.02
N GLU A 401 5.88 14.78 -15.87
CA GLU A 401 5.22 15.76 -16.74
C GLU A 401 4.38 15.10 -17.84
N ASP A 402 4.92 14.10 -18.54
CA ASP A 402 4.22 13.46 -19.66
C ASP A 402 3.24 12.38 -19.18
N LYS A 403 1.96 12.77 -19.11
CA LYS A 403 0.87 11.87 -18.72
C LYS A 403 0.64 10.71 -19.69
N ASN A 404 1.00 10.84 -20.97
CA ASN A 404 0.86 9.73 -21.91
C ASN A 404 1.93 8.64 -21.68
N LEU A 405 3.02 8.99 -21.00
CA LEU A 405 4.09 8.06 -20.67
C LEU A 405 3.95 7.51 -19.24
N PHE A 406 3.59 8.37 -18.28
CA PHE A 406 3.61 8.03 -16.85
C PHE A 406 2.23 8.06 -16.17
N GLY A 407 1.18 8.49 -16.87
CA GLY A 407 -0.13 8.67 -16.25
C GLY A 407 -0.07 9.70 -15.11
N ALA A 408 -0.32 9.25 -13.88
CA ALA A 408 -0.19 10.08 -12.69
C ALA A 408 1.26 10.26 -12.17
N GLY A 409 2.20 9.44 -12.64
CA GLY A 409 3.58 9.42 -12.14
C GLY A 409 4.11 8.00 -11.96
N ILE A 410 5.17 7.85 -11.16
CA ILE A 410 5.77 6.55 -10.84
C ILE A 410 5.24 6.05 -9.50
N LEU A 411 4.93 4.75 -9.43
CA LEU A 411 4.41 4.07 -8.24
C LEU A 411 5.25 4.33 -6.97
N GLU A 412 4.56 4.63 -5.88
CA GLU A 412 5.09 4.78 -4.52
C GLU A 412 4.18 4.03 -3.54
N ALA A 413 4.36 2.71 -3.43
CA ALA A 413 3.55 1.85 -2.56
C ALA A 413 3.65 2.28 -1.09
N GLY A 414 4.84 2.67 -0.63
CA GLY A 414 5.07 3.15 0.72
C GLY A 414 4.25 4.40 1.07
N LYS A 415 4.26 5.41 0.19
CA LYS A 415 3.43 6.61 0.36
C LYS A 415 1.94 6.28 0.33
N ALA A 416 1.53 5.36 -0.54
CA ALA A 416 0.13 4.93 -0.66
C ALA A 416 -0.38 4.28 0.63
N THR A 417 0.36 3.32 1.20
CA THR A 417 -0.05 2.60 2.41
C THR A 417 0.06 3.44 3.66
N GLN A 418 1.10 4.30 3.76
CA GLN A 418 1.26 5.25 4.86
C GLN A 418 0.10 6.25 4.89
N LYS A 419 -0.21 6.88 3.75
CA LYS A 419 -1.32 7.85 3.64
C LYS A 419 -2.64 7.22 4.04
N THR A 420 -2.92 6.01 3.54
CA THR A 420 -4.16 5.28 3.82
C THR A 420 -4.30 4.99 5.31
N HIS A 421 -3.25 4.44 5.94
CA HIS A 421 -3.23 4.13 7.37
C HIS A 421 -3.54 5.36 8.23
N TRP A 422 -2.81 6.47 8.00
CA TRP A 422 -2.99 7.67 8.82
C TRP A 422 -4.31 8.39 8.55
N ALA A 423 -4.79 8.42 7.32
CA ALA A 423 -6.11 8.96 7.01
C ALA A 423 -7.20 8.19 7.77
N HIS A 424 -7.15 6.87 7.77
CA HIS A 424 -8.08 6.04 8.53
C HIS A 424 -8.00 6.32 10.03
N VAL A 425 -6.80 6.31 10.62
CA VAL A 425 -6.60 6.59 12.05
C VAL A 425 -7.16 7.95 12.44
N VAL A 426 -6.82 9.01 11.70
CA VAL A 426 -7.27 10.38 12.01
C VAL A 426 -8.79 10.51 11.92
N ILE A 427 -9.40 10.03 10.84
CA ILE A 427 -10.86 10.10 10.66
C ILE A 427 -11.58 9.31 11.77
N ARG A 428 -11.07 8.12 12.12
CA ARG A 428 -11.66 7.28 13.16
C ARG A 428 -11.54 7.92 14.54
N LEU A 429 -10.40 8.53 14.90
CA LEU A 429 -10.25 9.25 16.16
C LEU A 429 -11.18 10.47 16.25
N ALA A 430 -11.26 11.26 15.17
CA ALA A 430 -12.16 12.41 15.10
C ALA A 430 -13.63 11.99 15.22
N ALA A 431 -14.04 10.94 14.49
CA ALA A 431 -15.38 10.38 14.57
C ALA A 431 -15.68 9.83 15.97
N LEU A 432 -14.74 9.10 16.60
CA LEU A 432 -14.88 8.57 17.94
C LEU A 432 -15.09 9.68 18.96
N ALA A 433 -14.29 10.74 18.92
CA ALA A 433 -14.41 11.89 19.82
C ALA A 433 -15.78 12.58 19.67
N ALA A 434 -16.20 12.85 18.43
CA ALA A 434 -17.50 13.48 18.15
C ALA A 434 -18.68 12.61 18.61
N ILE A 435 -18.66 11.32 18.29
CA ILE A 435 -19.73 10.37 18.65
C ILE A 435 -19.80 10.19 20.18
N ALA A 436 -18.64 10.03 20.84
CA ALA A 436 -18.57 9.92 22.29
C ALA A 436 -19.14 11.17 22.99
N ALA A 437 -18.82 12.37 22.50
CA ALA A 437 -19.37 13.62 23.04
C ALA A 437 -20.91 13.66 22.94
N VAL A 438 -21.48 13.23 21.80
CA VAL A 438 -22.94 13.14 21.62
C VAL A 438 -23.57 12.13 22.58
N VAL A 439 -22.97 10.95 22.73
CA VAL A 439 -23.48 9.91 23.64
C VAL A 439 -23.44 10.38 25.09
N VAL A 440 -22.32 10.94 25.55
CA VAL A 440 -22.18 11.50 26.91
C VAL A 440 -23.21 12.60 27.17
N ARG A 441 -23.39 13.54 26.22
CA ARG A 441 -24.40 14.59 26.32
C ARG A 441 -25.81 14.00 26.47
N ARG A 442 -26.14 12.97 25.70
CA ARG A 442 -27.47 12.32 25.78
C ARG A 442 -27.69 11.52 27.06
N ILE A 443 -26.64 10.93 27.65
CA ILE A 443 -26.73 10.27 28.98
C ILE A 443 -27.06 11.33 30.04
N LYS A 444 -26.30 12.43 30.07
CA LYS A 444 -26.52 13.54 31.01
C LYS A 444 -27.91 14.16 30.87
N GLN A 445 -28.39 14.39 29.65
CA GLN A 445 -29.73 14.93 29.39
C GLN A 445 -30.89 14.06 29.90
N LYS A 446 -30.71 12.73 30.03
CA LYS A 446 -31.72 11.86 30.66
C LYS A 446 -31.44 11.60 32.15
N GLY A 447 -30.59 12.42 32.77
CA GLY A 447 -30.25 12.32 34.19
C GLY A 447 -29.42 11.09 34.56
N GLY A 448 -28.79 10.43 33.58
CA GLY A 448 -27.85 9.33 33.79
C GLY A 448 -26.47 9.82 34.24
N LYS A 449 -25.64 8.91 34.77
CA LYS A 449 -24.23 9.16 35.09
C LYS A 449 -23.37 8.26 34.22
N LEU A 450 -22.20 8.75 33.79
CA LEU A 450 -21.28 7.95 33.00
C LEU A 450 -20.65 6.85 33.87
N GLU A 451 -20.55 5.65 33.33
CA GLU A 451 -19.86 4.53 33.97
C GLU A 451 -18.34 4.84 34.14
N LYS A 452 -17.73 4.47 35.28
CA LYS A 452 -16.36 4.82 35.68
C LYS A 452 -15.26 3.83 35.25
N GLY A 453 -15.59 2.58 34.98
CA GLY A 453 -14.69 1.51 34.55
C GLY A 453 -13.82 1.87 33.34
N SER A 454 -12.55 1.47 33.39
CA SER A 454 -11.53 1.76 32.38
C SER A 454 -11.74 1.01 31.05
N GLY A 455 -12.47 -0.12 31.08
CA GLY A 455 -12.72 -0.98 29.91
C GLY A 455 -13.38 -0.28 28.72
N LYS A 456 -14.07 0.85 28.93
CA LYS A 456 -14.66 1.66 27.85
C LYS A 456 -13.62 2.25 26.89
N VAL A 457 -12.43 2.59 27.37
CA VAL A 457 -11.36 3.16 26.53
C VAL A 457 -10.76 2.05 25.66
N ALA A 458 -10.40 0.92 26.28
CA ALA A 458 -9.88 -0.24 25.56
C ALA A 458 -10.86 -0.76 24.50
N GLY A 459 -12.15 -0.87 24.85
CA GLY A 459 -13.20 -1.24 23.89
C GLY A 459 -13.33 -0.24 22.75
N ALA A 460 -13.29 1.08 23.03
CA ALA A 460 -13.40 2.11 22.00
C ALA A 460 -12.22 2.09 21.02
N LEU A 461 -11.00 1.91 21.52
CA LEU A 461 -9.82 1.77 20.67
C LEU A 461 -9.91 0.50 19.82
N LEU A 462 -10.19 -0.66 20.44
CA LEU A 462 -10.36 -1.93 19.74
C LEU A 462 -11.46 -1.88 18.67
N GLY A 463 -12.53 -1.12 18.87
CA GLY A 463 -13.62 -0.99 17.90
C GLY A 463 -13.34 0.02 16.77
N SER A 464 -12.43 0.97 16.95
CA SER A 464 -12.21 2.08 16.00
C SER A 464 -10.86 2.00 15.28
N VAL A 465 -9.76 2.19 16.01
CA VAL A 465 -8.42 2.34 15.44
C VAL A 465 -7.51 1.14 15.68
N GLY A 466 -7.92 0.17 16.50
CA GLY A 466 -7.04 -0.88 17.00
C GLY A 466 -6.39 -0.48 18.33
N LEU A 467 -5.79 -1.45 19.01
CA LEU A 467 -5.13 -1.24 20.30
C LEU A 467 -3.77 -0.55 20.15
N LEU A 468 -3.06 -0.82 19.06
CA LEU A 468 -1.69 -0.34 18.81
C LEU A 468 -1.53 0.22 17.38
N PRO A 469 -2.31 1.24 16.96
CA PRO A 469 -2.26 1.79 15.59
C PRO A 469 -0.94 2.49 15.24
N PHE A 470 -0.11 2.79 16.23
CA PHE A 470 1.16 3.53 16.07
C PHE A 470 2.39 2.61 15.91
N LEU A 471 2.22 1.28 15.91
CA LEU A 471 3.34 0.34 15.71
C LEU A 471 4.18 0.59 14.45
N PRO A 472 3.60 1.03 13.31
CA PRO A 472 4.41 1.36 12.12
C PRO A 472 5.47 2.44 12.36
N LEU A 473 5.30 3.34 13.33
CA LEU A 473 6.26 4.41 13.62
C LEU A 473 7.58 3.89 14.21
N VAL A 474 7.57 2.69 14.77
CA VAL A 474 8.73 2.08 15.45
C VAL A 474 9.27 0.86 14.68
N GLY A 475 8.80 0.63 13.45
CA GLY A 475 9.32 -0.40 12.58
C GLY A 475 8.95 -1.85 12.97
N ILE A 476 8.11 -2.03 13.99
CA ILE A 476 7.84 -3.36 14.58
C ILE A 476 7.15 -4.31 13.59
N PRO A 477 6.11 -3.91 12.84
CA PRO A 477 5.35 -4.84 12.00
C PRO A 477 6.21 -5.53 10.92
N ALA A 478 7.20 -4.84 10.38
CA ALA A 478 8.11 -5.40 9.40
C ALA A 478 9.12 -6.40 10.01
N ARG A 479 9.52 -6.19 11.27
CA ARG A 479 10.64 -6.90 11.92
C ARG A 479 10.27 -8.21 12.62
N ILE A 480 9.00 -8.43 12.94
CA ILE A 480 8.57 -9.54 13.81
C ILE A 480 8.27 -10.86 13.09
N GLY A 481 8.61 -10.97 11.79
CA GLY A 481 8.50 -12.20 11.01
C GLY A 481 7.13 -12.88 11.13
N GLY A 482 7.12 -14.16 11.53
CA GLY A 482 5.89 -14.94 11.70
C GLY A 482 4.88 -14.41 12.74
N ALA A 483 5.30 -13.54 13.67
CA ALA A 483 4.41 -12.91 14.64
C ALA A 483 3.67 -11.68 14.08
N ARG A 484 3.92 -11.30 12.82
CA ARG A 484 3.30 -10.14 12.15
C ARG A 484 1.77 -10.13 12.23
N VAL A 485 1.13 -11.29 12.13
CA VAL A 485 -0.34 -11.41 12.23
C VAL A 485 -0.86 -10.79 13.54
N PHE A 486 -0.13 -10.91 14.65
CA PHE A 486 -0.53 -10.32 15.92
C PHE A 486 -0.38 -8.79 15.94
N ALA A 487 0.66 -8.23 15.31
CA ALA A 487 0.77 -6.78 15.15
C ALA A 487 -0.34 -6.23 14.25
N GLU A 488 -0.64 -6.89 13.13
CA GLU A 488 -1.73 -6.51 12.23
C GLU A 488 -3.10 -6.57 12.95
N LEU A 489 -3.35 -7.59 13.77
CA LEU A 489 -4.55 -7.66 14.62
C LEU A 489 -4.60 -6.53 15.64
N ALA A 490 -3.47 -6.17 16.26
CA ALA A 490 -3.42 -5.10 17.25
C ALA A 490 -3.57 -3.70 16.61
N MET A 491 -3.10 -3.52 15.37
CA MET A 491 -3.18 -2.27 14.61
C MET A 491 -4.55 -2.04 13.98
N LYS A 492 -5.34 -3.10 13.76
CA LYS A 492 -6.66 -3.00 13.11
C LYS A 492 -7.80 -3.06 14.12
N PRO A 493 -8.90 -2.32 13.89
CA PRO A 493 -10.12 -2.51 14.66
C PRO A 493 -10.71 -3.90 14.46
N LEU A 494 -11.45 -4.36 15.47
CA LEU A 494 -12.12 -5.66 15.48
C LEU A 494 -13.00 -5.90 14.25
N GLY A 495 -13.66 -4.86 13.74
CA GLY A 495 -14.50 -4.95 12.54
C GLY A 495 -13.73 -5.30 11.26
N GLU A 496 -12.43 -5.01 11.24
CA GLU A 496 -11.52 -5.27 10.11
C GLU A 496 -10.73 -6.57 10.28
N TRP A 497 -10.84 -7.27 11.42
CA TRP A 497 -10.16 -8.56 11.59
C TRP A 497 -10.65 -9.62 10.59
N THR A 498 -11.85 -9.45 10.05
CA THR A 498 -12.34 -10.28 8.94
C THR A 498 -11.47 -10.17 7.69
N LEU A 499 -10.76 -9.05 7.49
CA LEU A 499 -9.76 -8.91 6.42
C LEU A 499 -8.62 -9.92 6.57
N LEU A 500 -8.27 -10.30 7.80
CA LEU A 500 -7.17 -11.22 8.07
C LEU A 500 -7.61 -12.69 8.01
N LEU A 501 -8.89 -12.96 8.28
CA LEU A 501 -9.41 -14.32 8.51
C LEU A 501 -9.98 -14.99 7.25
N SER A 502 -10.59 -14.26 6.31
CA SER A 502 -11.08 -14.89 5.06
C SER A 502 -11.30 -13.89 3.89
N PRO A 503 -10.67 -14.13 2.72
CA PRO A 503 -10.92 -13.39 1.48
C PRO A 503 -12.41 -13.30 1.09
N ALA A 504 -13.18 -14.36 1.34
CA ALA A 504 -14.59 -14.45 0.94
C ALA A 504 -15.52 -13.50 1.73
N ILE A 505 -15.05 -13.01 2.89
CA ILE A 505 -15.79 -12.11 3.78
C ILE A 505 -15.43 -10.64 3.50
N HIS A 506 -14.35 -10.36 2.76
CA HIS A 506 -13.92 -8.99 2.42
C HIS A 506 -15.01 -8.18 1.72
N LYS A 507 -15.76 -8.80 0.80
CA LYS A 507 -16.92 -8.17 0.11
C LYS A 507 -18.07 -7.79 1.03
N TRP A 508 -18.05 -8.30 2.26
CA TRP A 508 -19.01 -8.05 3.32
C TRP A 508 -18.39 -7.22 4.46
N LEU A 509 -17.24 -6.57 4.25
CA LEU A 509 -16.61 -5.70 5.25
C LEU A 509 -17.60 -4.70 5.90
N PRO A 510 -18.54 -4.07 5.16
CA PRO A 510 -19.57 -3.24 5.78
C PRO A 510 -20.49 -3.98 6.76
N LEU A 511 -20.80 -5.26 6.50
CA LEU A 511 -21.59 -6.09 7.41
C LEU A 511 -20.75 -6.57 8.60
N ALA A 512 -19.51 -6.97 8.34
CA ALA A 512 -18.57 -7.47 9.33
C ALA A 512 -18.13 -6.41 10.36
N SER A 513 -18.20 -5.12 10.00
CA SER A 513 -17.78 -4.04 10.90
C SER A 513 -18.70 -3.88 12.12
N ALA A 514 -19.99 -4.21 11.99
CA ALA A 514 -20.99 -3.99 13.04
C ALA A 514 -21.47 -5.27 13.74
N LEU A 515 -21.53 -6.40 13.04
CA LEU A 515 -22.03 -7.68 13.56
C LEU A 515 -21.32 -8.18 14.83
N PRO A 516 -19.98 -8.10 14.98
CA PRO A 516 -19.29 -8.55 16.19
C PRO A 516 -19.78 -7.83 17.44
N VAL A 517 -20.05 -6.52 17.35
CA VAL A 517 -20.58 -5.74 18.48
C VAL A 517 -21.98 -6.19 18.84
N PHE A 518 -22.85 -6.37 17.86
CA PHE A 518 -24.21 -6.85 18.11
C PHE A 518 -24.21 -8.26 18.73
N ALA A 519 -23.35 -9.16 18.23
CA ALA A 519 -23.20 -10.51 18.78
C ALA A 519 -22.66 -10.49 20.22
N LEU A 520 -21.57 -9.74 20.48
CA LEU A 520 -21.00 -9.59 21.82
C LEU A 520 -21.98 -8.94 22.80
N THR A 521 -22.75 -7.96 22.33
CA THR A 521 -23.82 -7.35 23.11
C THR A 521 -24.88 -8.39 23.47
N ALA A 522 -25.40 -9.13 22.50
CA ALA A 522 -26.42 -10.15 22.75
C ALA A 522 -25.96 -11.20 23.77
N LEU A 523 -24.70 -11.62 23.71
CA LEU A 523 -24.14 -12.65 24.60
C LEU A 523 -23.80 -12.13 26.00
N MET A 524 -23.32 -10.89 26.12
CA MET A 524 -22.64 -10.42 27.33
C MET A 524 -23.32 -9.26 28.05
N PHE A 525 -24.40 -8.68 27.51
CA PHE A 525 -25.06 -7.50 28.12
C PHE A 525 -25.62 -7.75 29.53
N GLY A 526 -25.89 -9.01 29.88
CA GLY A 526 -26.29 -9.40 31.24
C GLY A 526 -25.18 -9.25 32.29
N ASN A 527 -23.90 -9.25 31.88
CA ASN A 527 -22.78 -9.14 32.80
C ASN A 527 -22.36 -7.67 33.00
N LYS A 528 -22.63 -7.14 34.19
CA LYS A 528 -22.36 -5.73 34.54
C LYS A 528 -20.88 -5.33 34.42
N HIS A 529 -19.95 -6.27 34.64
CA HIS A 529 -18.52 -6.00 34.54
C HIS A 529 -18.05 -5.80 33.09
N LEU A 530 -18.78 -6.35 32.11
CA LEU A 530 -18.44 -6.26 30.69
C LEU A 530 -19.13 -5.08 29.98
N ARG A 531 -20.14 -4.47 30.61
CA ARG A 531 -20.88 -3.32 30.05
C ARG A 531 -19.99 -2.14 29.63
N PRO A 532 -18.95 -1.74 30.40
CA PRO A 532 -18.05 -0.68 29.97
C PRO A 532 -17.31 -1.03 28.68
N VAL A 533 -16.83 -2.28 28.55
CA VAL A 533 -16.13 -2.78 27.35
C VAL A 533 -17.06 -2.81 26.14
N ILE A 534 -18.27 -3.34 26.30
CA ILE A 534 -19.29 -3.39 25.24
C ILE A 534 -19.66 -1.97 24.78
N GLY A 535 -19.85 -1.05 25.73
CA GLY A 535 -20.18 0.35 25.42
C GLY A 535 -19.04 1.07 24.69
N GLY A 536 -17.80 0.82 25.10
CA GLY A 536 -16.61 1.28 24.38
C GLY A 536 -16.56 0.72 22.96
N LEU A 537 -16.70 -0.59 22.81
CA LEU A 537 -16.67 -1.27 21.51
C LEU A 537 -17.75 -0.72 20.56
N ALA A 538 -18.96 -0.46 21.06
CA ALA A 538 -20.02 0.16 20.29
C ALA A 538 -19.66 1.60 19.83
N LEU A 539 -19.03 2.42 20.67
CA LEU A 539 -18.52 3.73 20.23
C LEU A 539 -17.45 3.59 19.15
N GLY A 540 -16.52 2.64 19.34
CA GLY A 540 -15.44 2.38 18.40
C GLY A 540 -15.97 1.96 17.03
N THR A 541 -16.88 0.98 17.01
CA THR A 541 -17.51 0.49 15.78
C THR A 541 -18.36 1.55 15.09
N ALA A 542 -19.02 2.44 15.85
CA ALA A 542 -19.70 3.59 15.25
C ALA A 542 -18.69 4.51 14.53
N ALA A 543 -17.52 4.76 15.12
CA ALA A 543 -16.47 5.55 14.49
C ALA A 543 -15.89 4.87 13.23
N LEU A 544 -15.69 3.54 13.26
CA LEU A 544 -15.30 2.77 12.08
C LEU A 544 -16.35 2.88 10.95
N CYS A 545 -17.63 2.67 11.26
CA CYS A 545 -18.72 2.81 10.28
C CYS A 545 -18.80 4.23 9.72
N ALA A 546 -18.61 5.25 10.56
CA ALA A 546 -18.57 6.65 10.14
C ALA A 546 -17.42 6.89 9.16
N GLN A 547 -16.21 6.39 9.45
CA GLN A 547 -15.07 6.50 8.54
C GLN A 547 -15.35 5.83 7.20
N ILE A 548 -15.85 4.60 7.18
CA ILE A 548 -16.19 3.88 5.94
C ILE A 548 -17.23 4.67 5.12
N GLY A 549 -18.25 5.22 5.79
CA GLY A 549 -19.27 6.03 5.11
C GLY A 549 -18.75 7.36 4.58
N ILE A 550 -17.81 8.00 5.28
CA ILE A 550 -17.20 9.27 4.88
C ILE A 550 -16.24 9.07 3.71
N SER A 551 -15.32 8.11 3.81
CA SER A 551 -14.30 7.92 2.77
C SER A 551 -14.87 7.26 1.51
N GLY A 552 -15.85 6.35 1.66
CA GLY A 552 -16.45 5.65 0.52
C GLY A 552 -15.47 4.74 -0.22
N GLU A 553 -14.37 4.34 0.43
CA GLU A 553 -13.28 3.56 -0.15
C GLU A 553 -13.55 2.04 -0.14
N THR A 554 -14.68 1.62 0.43
CA THR A 554 -15.06 0.21 0.53
C THR A 554 -16.07 -0.14 -0.56
N TRP A 555 -15.79 -1.18 -1.34
CA TRP A 555 -16.74 -1.66 -2.32
C TRP A 555 -18.00 -2.22 -1.65
N PHE A 556 -19.17 -1.93 -2.23
CA PHE A 556 -20.44 -2.47 -1.76
C PHE A 556 -21.33 -2.87 -2.92
N ALA A 557 -21.87 -4.10 -2.87
CA ALA A 557 -22.67 -4.66 -3.96
C ALA A 557 -23.92 -3.83 -4.32
N MET A 558 -24.48 -3.08 -3.36
CA MET A 558 -25.63 -2.20 -3.58
C MET A 558 -25.24 -0.77 -3.97
N GLY A 559 -23.94 -0.53 -4.18
CA GLY A 559 -23.38 0.76 -4.58
C GLY A 559 -23.05 1.71 -3.41
N PRO A 560 -22.33 2.81 -3.71
CA PRO A 560 -21.76 3.71 -2.70
C PRO A 560 -22.84 4.47 -1.90
N PHE A 561 -23.99 4.78 -2.50
CA PHE A 561 -25.09 5.42 -1.77
C PHE A 561 -25.61 4.51 -0.66
N MET A 562 -25.88 3.24 -0.98
CA MET A 562 -26.39 2.28 0.00
C MET A 562 -25.35 1.93 1.06
N LEU A 563 -24.05 1.97 0.74
CA LEU A 563 -22.98 1.87 1.74
C LEU A 563 -23.10 2.97 2.79
N ARG A 564 -23.28 4.23 2.37
CA ARG A 564 -23.42 5.37 3.28
C ARG A 564 -24.67 5.24 4.15
N VAL A 565 -25.79 4.82 3.58
CA VAL A 565 -27.02 4.55 4.33
C VAL A 565 -26.80 3.45 5.36
N TRP A 566 -26.18 2.34 4.97
CA TRP A 566 -25.83 1.23 5.86
C TRP A 566 -24.96 1.68 7.03
N CYS A 567 -23.88 2.43 6.75
CA CYS A 567 -23.01 3.00 7.76
C CYS A 567 -23.76 3.94 8.71
N ALA A 568 -24.59 4.85 8.19
CA ALA A 568 -25.35 5.79 9.00
C ALA A 568 -26.33 5.09 9.95
N VAL A 569 -27.02 4.04 9.48
CA VAL A 569 -27.92 3.23 10.33
C VAL A 569 -27.13 2.56 11.44
N ASN A 570 -25.99 1.94 11.13
CA ASN A 570 -25.16 1.26 12.12
C ASN A 570 -24.53 2.22 13.13
N VAL A 571 -24.11 3.43 12.71
CA VAL A 571 -23.68 4.50 13.62
C VAL A 571 -24.77 4.80 14.65
N VAL A 572 -26.03 4.98 14.23
CA VAL A 572 -27.15 5.28 15.14
C VAL A 572 -27.42 4.13 16.10
N LEU A 573 -27.43 2.89 15.61
CA LEU A 573 -27.66 1.70 16.43
C LEU A 573 -26.55 1.51 17.47
N CYS A 574 -25.28 1.62 17.06
CA CYS A 574 -24.13 1.53 17.95
C CYS A 574 -24.11 2.67 18.98
N MET A 575 -24.51 3.89 18.61
CA MET A 575 -24.68 5.00 19.56
C MET A 575 -25.78 4.70 20.60
N ALA A 576 -26.89 4.09 20.20
CA ALA A 576 -27.95 3.70 21.11
C ALA A 576 -27.46 2.62 22.10
N LEU A 577 -26.71 1.63 21.61
CA LEU A 577 -26.09 0.59 22.44
C LEU A 577 -25.06 1.16 23.41
N ALA A 578 -24.13 1.98 22.92
CA ALA A 578 -23.13 2.65 23.74
C ALA A 578 -23.77 3.45 24.88
N ARG A 579 -24.83 4.19 24.57
CA ARG A 579 -25.60 4.93 25.56
C ARG A 579 -26.22 4.02 26.63
N LEU A 580 -26.81 2.89 26.23
CA LEU A 580 -27.42 1.94 27.18
C LEU A 580 -26.38 1.27 28.07
N ALA A 581 -25.24 0.88 27.50
CA ALA A 581 -24.16 0.21 28.20
C ALA A 581 -23.36 1.12 29.14
N LEU A 582 -23.21 2.41 28.79
CA LEU A 582 -22.39 3.38 29.54
C LEU A 582 -23.18 4.26 30.52
N ASP A 583 -24.52 4.10 30.60
CA ASP A 583 -25.36 4.79 31.58
C ASP A 583 -25.41 4.00 32.89
N ALA A 584 -24.72 4.49 33.93
CA ALA A 584 -24.59 3.84 35.22
C ALA A 584 -25.92 3.60 35.95
N LYS A 585 -27.02 4.29 35.58
CA LYS A 585 -28.36 4.02 36.14
C LYS A 585 -29.02 2.77 35.56
N LYS A 586 -28.58 2.35 34.37
CA LYS A 586 -29.06 1.15 33.66
C LYS A 586 -28.00 0.03 33.66
N ALA A 587 -26.77 0.34 34.07
CA ALA A 587 -25.62 -0.54 34.15
C ALA A 587 -25.62 -1.50 35.34
#